data_AF-A0A536AIT6-F1
#
_entry.id   AF-A0A536AIT6-F1
#
_cell.length_a   1.000
_cell.length_b   1.000
_cell.length_c   1.000
_cell.angle_alpha   90.00
_cell.angle_beta   90.00
_cell.angle_gamma   90.00
#
_symmetry.space_group_name_H-M   'P 1'
#
loop_
_entity.id
_entity.type
_entity.pdbx_description
1 polymer ?
#
loop_
_entity_poly.entity_id
_entity_poly.type
_entity_poly.pdbx_seq_one_letter_code
_entity_poly.pdbx_strand_id
1 'polypeptide(L)'
;MIDPSGALRDDDEQPRRGERQPNRPLADEVPKIVDGVELIGEYRDSGFKETPYLARRSDGQVIQLSKLLYSVAENIDGRRSVSQIARDVTQKQDRNVSPDNVAFLVTSKLVPLGVAVLDGSPRPRLKRFDPMLALKFKTAVVPAPAVQVVAGIFRPLFWPPVVIAVLAALVGLDIWVFFTHGIAQGFRELLLHPTTMLIVMALIIVSAGFHECGHATACRYGGAKPGVIGAGIYIVWPAFYSDVTDAYRLGKGGRLRTDLGGVYFNVVFMLVVAGGYFLTHFEPLLILVFAQHLEIAHQFLPFLRLDGYYVVADLTGVPDLFGRIKPILAHLVLRRPADRRVAELKPWVRRVVTGWVM
;
A
#
# COMPACT_ATOMS: atom_id res chain seq x y z
N MET A 1 60.60 -3.18 -46.06
CA MET A 1 61.75 -4.09 -46.13
C MET A 1 61.99 -4.62 -44.72
N ILE A 2 61.54 -5.85 -44.47
CA ILE A 2 61.99 -6.90 -43.52
C ILE A 2 62.60 -6.50 -42.15
N ASP A 3 61.96 -7.05 -41.09
CA ASP A 3 62.28 -7.37 -39.66
C ASP A 3 63.75 -7.87 -39.41
N PRO A 4 64.35 -8.13 -38.18
CA PRO A 4 63.71 -8.60 -36.93
C PRO A 4 64.33 -8.37 -35.51
N SER A 5 63.49 -8.68 -34.50
CA SER A 5 63.74 -9.23 -33.14
C SER A 5 64.60 -8.51 -32.07
N GLY A 6 63.99 -8.26 -30.90
CA GLY A 6 64.66 -8.05 -29.61
C GLY A 6 63.66 -7.85 -28.47
N ALA A 7 63.45 -8.89 -27.64
CA ALA A 7 62.48 -8.94 -26.54
C ALA A 7 62.95 -8.21 -25.26
N LEU A 8 62.01 -7.68 -24.47
CA LEU A 8 62.07 -7.36 -23.01
C LEU A 8 60.61 -7.21 -22.51
N ARG A 9 60.06 -8.17 -21.76
CA ARG A 9 60.01 -8.33 -20.28
C ARG A 9 59.17 -7.29 -19.51
N ASP A 10 58.10 -7.83 -18.91
CA ASP A 10 57.47 -7.59 -17.60
C ASP A 10 57.24 -6.15 -17.11
N ASP A 11 55.96 -5.78 -16.98
CA ASP A 11 55.28 -5.51 -15.70
C ASP A 11 54.06 -4.62 -15.95
N ASP A 12 52.86 -5.14 -15.72
CA ASP A 12 51.77 -4.32 -15.19
C ASP A 12 50.68 -5.22 -14.59
N GLU A 13 50.69 -5.26 -13.26
CA GLU A 13 49.65 -5.82 -12.39
C GLU A 13 48.28 -5.22 -12.72
N GLN A 14 47.36 -6.04 -13.22
CA GLN A 14 45.94 -5.76 -13.12
C GLN A 14 45.37 -6.35 -11.82
N PRO A 15 44.56 -5.60 -11.06
CA PRO A 15 44.05 -6.04 -9.77
C PRO A 15 43.07 -7.21 -9.95
N ARG A 16 43.30 -8.27 -9.16
CA ARG A 16 42.49 -9.49 -9.07
C ARG A 16 40.99 -9.16 -8.98
N ARG A 17 40.26 -9.37 -10.08
CA ARG A 17 38.81 -9.60 -10.03
C ARG A 17 38.59 -10.82 -9.13
N GLY A 18 37.72 -10.68 -8.13
CA GLY A 18 37.30 -11.79 -7.27
C GLY A 18 36.69 -12.92 -8.10
N GLU A 19 37.54 -13.88 -8.48
CA GLU A 19 37.13 -15.17 -9.00
C GLU A 19 36.38 -15.91 -7.89
N ARG A 20 35.18 -16.40 -8.21
CA ARG A 20 34.45 -17.33 -7.35
C ARG A 20 35.38 -18.50 -7.02
N GLN A 21 35.64 -18.76 -5.75
CA GLN A 21 36.22 -20.03 -5.33
C GLN A 21 35.26 -21.15 -5.75
N PRO A 22 35.63 -22.07 -6.66
CA PRO A 22 34.67 -22.95 -7.33
C PRO A 22 34.08 -24.08 -6.47
N ASN A 23 34.27 -24.09 -5.14
CA ASN A 23 34.00 -25.30 -4.35
C ASN A 23 33.65 -25.09 -2.87
N ARG A 24 33.09 -23.94 -2.47
CA ARG A 24 32.46 -23.85 -1.14
C ARG A 24 31.13 -24.61 -1.17
N PRO A 25 30.88 -25.57 -0.27
CA PRO A 25 29.56 -26.16 -0.12
C PRO A 25 28.54 -25.04 0.12
N LEU A 26 27.37 -25.10 -0.52
CA LEU A 26 26.23 -24.18 -0.24
C LEU A 26 25.89 -24.11 1.26
N ALA A 27 26.20 -25.19 2.00
CA ALA A 27 26.06 -25.32 3.44
C ALA A 27 26.94 -24.34 4.27
N ASP A 28 28.04 -23.86 3.69
CA ASP A 28 29.02 -22.94 4.30
C ASP A 28 28.90 -21.51 3.77
N GLU A 29 27.96 -21.25 2.84
CA GLU A 29 27.66 -19.89 2.41
C GLU A 29 27.04 -19.09 3.55
N VAL A 30 27.40 -17.82 3.62
CA VAL A 30 26.90 -16.87 4.62
C VAL A 30 25.97 -15.89 3.91
N PRO A 31 24.65 -16.12 3.92
CA PRO A 31 23.71 -15.19 3.33
C PRO A 31 23.68 -13.87 4.12
N LYS A 32 23.44 -12.77 3.41
CA LYS A 32 23.22 -11.45 4.00
C LYS A 32 21.84 -10.92 3.59
N ILE A 33 21.13 -10.28 4.53
CA ILE A 33 19.92 -9.51 4.19
C ILE A 33 20.33 -8.33 3.31
N VAL A 34 19.50 -8.02 2.30
CA VAL A 34 19.72 -6.85 1.43
C VAL A 34 19.57 -5.57 2.26
N ASP A 35 20.52 -4.66 2.12
CA ASP A 35 20.49 -3.38 2.82
C ASP A 35 19.17 -2.63 2.51
N GLY A 36 18.47 -2.17 3.56
CA GLY A 36 17.16 -1.51 3.45
C GLY A 36 15.94 -2.43 3.48
N VAL A 37 16.12 -3.75 3.60
CA VAL A 37 15.02 -4.67 3.90
C VAL A 37 14.69 -4.62 5.40
N GLU A 38 13.40 -4.54 5.70
CA GLU A 38 12.89 -4.50 7.07
C GLU A 38 11.87 -5.62 7.29
N LEU A 39 12.13 -6.50 8.25
CA LEU A 39 11.23 -7.59 8.62
C LEU A 39 10.14 -7.04 9.57
N ILE A 40 8.90 -6.93 9.09
CA ILE A 40 7.79 -6.33 9.84
C ILE A 40 7.23 -7.29 10.90
N GLY A 41 7.00 -8.55 10.50
CA GLY A 41 6.41 -9.57 11.38
C GLY A 41 5.08 -10.12 10.86
N GLU A 42 4.29 -10.69 11.76
CA GLU A 42 3.02 -11.33 11.41
C GLU A 42 1.98 -10.31 10.93
N TYR A 43 1.26 -10.63 9.84
CA TYR A 43 0.16 -9.80 9.35
C TYR A 43 -1.09 -9.97 10.22
N ARG A 44 -1.19 -9.13 11.24
CA ARG A 44 -2.29 -9.17 12.24
C ARG A 44 -3.67 -9.10 11.58
N ASP A 45 -4.59 -9.91 12.10
CA ASP A 45 -5.99 -10.00 11.69
C ASP A 45 -6.21 -10.43 10.23
N SER A 46 -5.37 -11.34 9.72
CA SER A 46 -5.45 -11.80 8.33
C SER A 46 -6.73 -12.61 8.01
N GLY A 47 -7.21 -12.43 6.78
CA GLY A 47 -8.31 -13.20 6.18
C GLY A 47 -7.93 -14.61 5.73
N PHE A 48 -6.63 -14.91 5.68
CA PHE A 48 -6.12 -16.24 5.32
C PHE A 48 -6.34 -17.25 6.46
N LYS A 49 -6.41 -18.54 6.10
CA LYS A 49 -6.44 -19.65 7.07
C LYS A 49 -5.11 -19.77 7.83
N GLU A 50 -4.00 -19.58 7.14
CA GLU A 50 -2.66 -19.47 7.72
C GLU A 50 -2.18 -18.02 7.62
N THR A 51 -1.80 -17.42 8.76
CA THR A 51 -1.38 -16.01 8.79
C THR A 51 -0.02 -15.84 8.10
N PRO A 52 0.08 -14.97 7.07
CA PRO A 52 1.36 -14.67 6.44
C PRO A 52 2.19 -13.69 7.28
N TYR A 53 3.49 -13.66 7.02
CA TYR A 53 4.43 -12.68 7.57
C TYR A 53 4.78 -11.63 6.51
N LEU A 54 5.16 -10.44 6.93
CA LEU A 54 5.47 -9.31 6.07
C LEU A 54 6.93 -8.89 6.17
N ALA A 55 7.51 -8.53 5.03
CA ALA A 55 8.79 -7.86 4.94
C ALA A 55 8.68 -6.68 3.96
N ARG A 56 9.28 -5.55 4.32
CA ARG A 56 9.43 -4.37 3.45
C ARG A 56 10.76 -4.45 2.74
N ARG A 57 10.75 -4.30 1.43
CA ARG A 57 11.95 -4.27 0.59
C ARG A 57 12.54 -2.86 0.53
N SER A 58 13.77 -2.76 0.06
CA SER A 58 14.49 -1.49 -0.09
C SER A 58 13.84 -0.51 -1.08
N ASP A 59 12.98 -0.99 -1.98
CA ASP A 59 12.16 -0.16 -2.88
C ASP A 59 10.82 0.27 -2.26
N GLY A 60 10.62 0.03 -0.96
CA GLY A 60 9.40 0.35 -0.21
C GLY A 60 8.28 -0.68 -0.35
N GLN A 61 8.39 -1.65 -1.27
CA GLN A 61 7.33 -2.64 -1.48
C GLN A 61 7.25 -3.63 -0.31
N VAL A 62 6.04 -3.85 0.21
CA VAL A 62 5.77 -4.89 1.21
C VAL A 62 5.45 -6.21 0.50
N ILE A 63 6.13 -7.28 0.91
CA ILE A 63 5.95 -8.64 0.39
C ILE A 63 5.44 -9.58 1.48
N GLN A 64 4.69 -10.60 1.06
CA GLN A 64 4.22 -11.67 1.93
C GLN A 64 5.18 -12.86 1.90
N LEU A 65 5.54 -13.34 3.09
CA LEU A 65 6.39 -14.50 3.31
C LEU A 65 5.61 -15.55 4.12
N SER A 66 5.85 -16.82 3.84
CA SER A 66 5.39 -17.89 4.73
C SER A 66 6.15 -17.83 6.05
N LYS A 67 5.60 -18.44 7.11
CA LYS A 67 6.26 -18.55 8.42
C LYS A 67 7.69 -19.09 8.31
N LEU A 68 7.89 -20.12 7.47
CA LEU A 68 9.19 -20.72 7.21
C LEU A 68 10.15 -19.75 6.52
N LEU A 69 9.71 -19.07 5.45
CA LEU A 69 10.55 -18.10 4.73
C LEU A 69 10.94 -16.92 5.62
N TYR A 70 10.00 -16.42 6.44
CA TYR A 70 10.28 -15.34 7.38
C TYR A 70 11.25 -15.78 8.48
N SER A 71 11.08 -17.00 9.03
CA SER A 71 11.99 -17.53 10.05
C SER A 71 13.40 -17.72 9.49
N VAL A 72 13.55 -18.19 8.25
CA VAL A 72 14.87 -18.25 7.60
C VAL A 72 15.44 -16.84 7.47
N ALA A 73 14.66 -15.88 6.96
CA ALA A 73 15.11 -14.51 6.79
C ALA A 73 15.52 -13.84 8.12
N GLU A 74 14.82 -14.10 9.22
CA GLU A 74 15.14 -13.57 10.56
C GLU A 74 16.52 -14.04 11.08
N ASN A 75 16.96 -15.23 10.70
CA ASN A 75 18.25 -15.79 11.13
C ASN A 75 19.43 -15.42 10.20
N ILE A 76 19.16 -14.74 9.08
CA ILE A 76 20.19 -14.24 8.15
C ILE A 76 20.76 -12.93 8.70
N ASP A 77 21.99 -12.96 9.19
CA ASP A 77 22.68 -11.79 9.76
C ASP A 77 24.01 -11.45 9.07
N GLY A 78 24.36 -12.17 8.00
CA GLY A 78 25.66 -12.02 7.33
C GLY A 78 26.83 -12.63 8.11
N ARG A 79 26.58 -13.42 9.16
CA ARG A 79 27.60 -14.11 9.95
C ARG A 79 27.37 -15.62 10.03
N ARG A 80 26.12 -16.05 10.12
CA ARG A 80 25.76 -17.47 10.21
C ARG A 80 25.80 -18.17 8.86
N SER A 81 26.34 -19.39 8.83
CA SER A 81 26.26 -20.24 7.63
C SER A 81 24.87 -20.85 7.45
N VAL A 82 24.55 -21.30 6.24
CA VAL A 82 23.30 -22.02 5.93
C VAL A 82 23.05 -23.19 6.90
N SER A 83 24.10 -23.92 7.28
CA SER A 83 24.00 -25.03 8.25
C SER A 83 23.65 -24.58 9.67
N GLN A 84 24.14 -23.41 10.09
CA GLN A 84 23.78 -22.84 11.40
C GLN A 84 22.33 -22.35 11.39
N ILE A 85 21.92 -21.66 10.31
CA ILE A 85 20.54 -21.20 10.12
C ILE A 85 19.56 -22.39 10.14
N ALA A 86 19.89 -23.50 9.48
CA ALA A 86 19.06 -24.71 9.48
C ALA A 86 18.84 -25.28 10.89
N ARG A 87 19.87 -25.29 11.74
CA ARG A 87 19.76 -25.73 13.14
C ARG A 87 18.87 -24.80 13.96
N ASP A 88 19.08 -23.49 13.85
CA ASP A 88 18.32 -22.49 14.62
C ASP A 88 16.83 -22.47 14.22
N VAL A 89 16.53 -22.59 12.92
CA VAL A 89 15.15 -22.66 12.41
C VAL A 89 14.46 -23.96 12.83
N THR A 90 15.20 -25.08 12.83
CA THR A 90 14.68 -26.39 13.29
C THR A 90 14.38 -26.39 14.79
N GLN A 91 15.16 -25.69 15.62
CA GLN A 91 14.87 -25.57 17.05
C GLN A 91 13.65 -24.67 17.33
N LYS A 92 13.40 -23.67 16.49
CA LYS A 92 12.27 -22.74 16.63
C LYS A 92 10.95 -23.22 15.99
N GLN A 93 10.98 -24.29 15.18
CA GLN A 93 9.79 -24.80 14.50
C GLN A 93 9.61 -26.31 14.72
N ASP A 94 8.35 -26.78 14.77
CA ASP A 94 8.00 -28.21 14.82
C ASP A 94 8.31 -28.97 13.51
N ARG A 95 9.22 -28.47 12.67
CA ARG A 95 9.60 -29.08 11.39
C ARG A 95 11.10 -29.15 11.26
N ASN A 96 11.58 -30.31 10.87
CA ASN A 96 12.99 -30.55 10.60
C ASN A 96 13.39 -29.89 9.27
N VAL A 97 14.30 -28.92 9.30
CA VAL A 97 14.75 -28.18 8.11
C VAL A 97 16.22 -28.49 7.87
N SER A 98 16.52 -29.19 6.77
CA SER A 98 17.90 -29.51 6.39
C SER A 98 18.64 -28.27 5.86
N PRO A 99 19.99 -28.27 5.88
CA PRO A 99 20.80 -27.22 5.24
C PRO A 99 20.47 -27.03 3.75
N ASP A 100 20.22 -28.12 3.01
CA ASP A 100 19.84 -28.05 1.59
C ASP A 100 18.50 -27.34 1.37
N ASN A 101 17.54 -27.55 2.28
CA ASN A 101 16.26 -26.84 2.23
C ASN A 101 16.46 -25.34 2.46
N VAL A 102 17.31 -24.94 3.40
CA VAL A 102 17.62 -23.52 3.65
C VAL A 102 18.34 -22.91 2.44
N ALA A 103 19.35 -23.59 1.88
CA ALA A 103 20.02 -23.15 0.66
C ALA A 103 19.00 -22.94 -0.48
N PHE A 104 18.10 -23.89 -0.70
CA PHE A 104 17.06 -23.77 -1.71
C PHE A 104 16.11 -22.59 -1.44
N LEU A 105 15.67 -22.38 -0.20
CA LEU A 105 14.79 -21.27 0.16
C LEU A 105 15.49 -19.91 -0.03
N VAL A 106 16.76 -19.81 0.32
CA VAL A 106 17.55 -18.59 0.11
C VAL A 106 17.71 -18.32 -1.38
N THR A 107 18.28 -19.26 -2.13
CA THR A 107 18.65 -19.06 -3.55
C THR A 107 17.44 -18.99 -4.46
N SER A 108 16.40 -19.80 -4.22
CA SER A 108 15.25 -19.91 -5.13
C SER A 108 14.05 -19.05 -4.73
N LYS A 109 13.99 -18.53 -3.50
CA LYS A 109 12.88 -17.68 -3.03
C LYS A 109 13.35 -16.33 -2.53
N LEU A 110 14.20 -16.27 -1.51
CA LEU A 110 14.56 -15.00 -0.86
C LEU A 110 15.43 -14.09 -1.75
N VAL A 111 16.36 -14.66 -2.52
CA VAL A 111 17.19 -13.92 -3.48
C VAL A 111 16.33 -13.35 -4.62
N PRO A 112 15.48 -14.12 -5.34
CA PRO A 112 14.58 -13.56 -6.36
C PRO A 112 13.60 -12.51 -5.83
N LEU A 113 13.18 -12.65 -4.57
CA LEU A 113 12.31 -11.68 -3.90
C LEU A 113 13.06 -10.42 -3.44
N GLY A 114 14.39 -10.38 -3.53
CA GLY A 114 15.20 -9.23 -3.12
C GLY A 114 15.31 -9.04 -1.61
N VAL A 115 15.11 -10.12 -0.83
CA VAL A 115 15.18 -10.11 0.64
C VAL A 115 16.60 -10.43 1.11
N ALA A 116 17.27 -11.37 0.44
CA ALA A 116 18.61 -11.83 0.76
C ALA A 116 19.53 -11.75 -0.46
N VAL A 117 20.83 -11.67 -0.22
CA VAL A 117 21.91 -11.75 -1.20
C VAL A 117 22.93 -12.77 -0.72
N LEU A 118 23.46 -13.54 -1.66
CA LEU A 118 24.61 -14.41 -1.48
C LEU A 118 25.83 -13.75 -2.11
N ASP A 119 27.00 -13.91 -1.48
CA ASP A 119 28.25 -13.33 -1.96
C ASP A 119 28.52 -13.71 -3.43
N GLY A 120 28.80 -12.71 -4.27
CA GLY A 120 29.05 -12.91 -5.69
C GLY A 120 27.82 -13.25 -6.56
N SER A 121 26.61 -13.08 -6.04
CA SER A 121 25.37 -13.12 -6.85
C SER A 121 25.03 -11.73 -7.39
N PRO A 122 24.72 -11.58 -8.69
CA PRO A 122 24.24 -10.31 -9.23
C PRO A 122 23.01 -9.84 -8.44
N ARG A 123 22.97 -8.55 -8.06
CA ARG A 123 21.78 -7.97 -7.44
C ARG A 123 20.59 -8.25 -8.35
N PRO A 124 19.59 -9.03 -7.90
CA PRO A 124 18.49 -9.43 -8.77
C PRO A 124 17.75 -8.17 -9.23
N ARG A 125 17.45 -8.09 -10.54
CA ARG A 125 16.55 -7.05 -11.07
C ARG A 125 15.18 -7.30 -10.47
N LEU A 126 14.84 -6.49 -9.49
CA LEU A 126 13.59 -6.61 -8.75
C LEU A 126 12.43 -6.35 -9.70
N LYS A 127 11.62 -7.39 -9.96
CA LYS A 127 10.39 -7.23 -10.74
C LYS A 127 9.36 -6.54 -9.86
N ARG A 128 9.20 -5.23 -10.03
CA ARG A 128 8.08 -4.50 -9.40
C ARG A 128 6.78 -5.13 -9.87
N PHE A 129 5.90 -5.44 -8.94
CA PHE A 129 4.55 -5.85 -9.27
C PHE A 129 3.82 -4.59 -9.77
N ASP A 130 3.68 -4.47 -11.09
CA ASP A 130 3.04 -3.33 -11.75
C ASP A 130 1.66 -3.77 -12.28
N PRO A 131 0.63 -3.77 -11.42
CA PRO A 131 -0.72 -4.13 -11.85
C PRO A 131 -1.20 -3.11 -12.89
N MET A 132 -1.96 -3.56 -13.89
CA MET A 132 -2.43 -2.69 -15.00
C MET A 132 -3.25 -1.47 -14.52
N LEU A 133 -3.75 -1.50 -13.29
CA LEU A 133 -4.47 -0.42 -12.60
C LEU A 133 -3.61 0.29 -11.53
N ALA A 134 -2.28 0.29 -11.70
CA ALA A 134 -1.38 1.06 -10.85
C ALA A 134 -1.31 2.52 -11.32
N LEU A 135 -1.16 3.42 -10.36
CA LEU A 135 -0.88 4.83 -10.62
C LEU A 135 0.49 4.98 -11.30
N LYS A 136 0.50 5.61 -12.48
CA LYS A 136 1.71 5.82 -13.31
C LYS A 136 2.25 7.25 -13.14
N PHE A 137 3.49 7.47 -13.57
CA PHE A 137 4.14 8.79 -13.57
C PHE A 137 4.08 9.50 -12.21
N LYS A 138 4.36 8.76 -11.13
CA LYS A 138 4.31 9.28 -9.76
C LYS A 138 5.39 10.35 -9.55
N THR A 139 4.97 11.50 -9.03
CA THR A 139 5.85 12.53 -8.52
C THR A 139 5.52 12.80 -7.06
N ALA A 140 6.55 12.89 -6.21
CA ALA A 140 6.37 13.30 -4.83
C ALA A 140 6.20 14.82 -4.79
N VAL A 141 5.09 15.29 -4.22
CA VAL A 141 4.73 16.72 -4.16
C VAL A 141 5.04 17.27 -2.78
N VAL A 142 4.67 16.54 -1.72
CA VAL A 142 4.91 16.90 -0.33
C VAL A 142 5.85 15.87 0.31
N PRO A 143 7.02 16.30 0.81
CA PRO A 143 7.99 15.37 1.40
C PRO A 143 7.49 14.82 2.74
N ALA A 144 7.92 13.61 3.09
CA ALA A 144 7.44 12.88 4.27
C ALA A 144 7.55 13.66 5.60
N PRO A 145 8.61 14.44 5.88
CA PRO A 145 8.66 15.26 7.10
C PRO A 145 7.52 16.28 7.19
N ALA A 146 7.19 16.94 6.08
CA ALA A 146 6.08 17.89 6.03
C ALA A 146 4.73 17.19 6.21
N VAL A 147 4.53 16.04 5.55
CA VAL A 147 3.33 15.20 5.74
C VAL A 147 3.16 14.80 7.21
N GLN A 148 4.24 14.43 7.90
CA GLN A 148 4.18 14.06 9.32
C GLN A 148 3.80 15.23 10.24
N VAL A 149 4.22 16.45 9.91
CA VAL A 149 3.81 17.67 10.63
C VAL A 149 2.32 17.93 10.40
N VAL A 150 1.87 17.94 9.14
CA VAL A 150 0.46 18.15 8.77
C VAL A 150 -0.44 17.09 9.42
N ALA A 151 -0.06 15.82 9.32
CA ALA A 151 -0.74 14.71 9.98
C ALA A 151 -0.73 14.83 11.51
N GLY A 152 0.27 15.50 12.09
CA GLY A 152 0.31 15.82 13.51
C GLY A 152 -0.70 16.88 13.90
N ILE A 153 -0.82 17.94 13.09
CA ILE A 153 -1.76 19.05 13.30
C ILE A 153 -3.21 18.56 13.25
N PHE A 154 -3.56 17.74 12.25
CA PHE A 154 -4.92 17.23 12.10
C PHE A 154 -5.24 16.00 12.97
N ARG A 155 -4.26 15.48 13.71
CA ARG A 155 -4.43 14.30 14.58
C ARG A 155 -5.64 14.37 15.52
N PRO A 156 -5.99 15.52 16.15
CA PRO A 156 -7.16 15.63 17.02
C PRO A 156 -8.50 15.35 16.32
N LEU A 157 -8.58 15.48 14.98
CA LEU A 157 -9.80 15.17 14.22
C LEU A 157 -10.21 13.69 14.33
N PHE A 158 -9.28 12.80 14.68
CA PHE A 158 -9.56 11.37 14.88
C PHE A 158 -9.90 11.01 16.33
N TRP A 159 -10.04 11.98 17.23
CA TRP A 159 -10.56 11.73 18.57
C TRP A 159 -12.02 11.28 18.51
N PRO A 160 -12.43 10.22 19.23
CA PRO A 160 -13.77 9.68 19.11
C PRO A 160 -14.91 10.70 19.29
N PRO A 161 -14.86 11.65 20.26
CA PRO A 161 -15.90 12.68 20.37
C PRO A 161 -15.96 13.61 19.17
N VAL A 162 -14.80 13.95 18.58
CA VAL A 162 -14.72 14.82 17.40
C VAL A 162 -15.28 14.11 16.18
N VAL A 163 -14.94 12.84 15.98
CA VAL A 163 -15.50 12.03 14.89
C VAL A 163 -17.03 11.95 15.00
N ILE A 164 -17.56 11.68 16.20
CA ILE A 164 -19.01 11.63 16.43
C ILE A 164 -19.65 12.99 16.11
N ALA A 165 -19.05 14.09 16.55
CA ALA A 165 -19.56 15.44 16.28
C ALA A 165 -19.54 15.76 14.77
N VAL A 166 -18.47 15.42 14.06
CA VAL A 166 -18.35 15.62 12.60
C VAL A 166 -19.41 14.81 11.86
N LEU A 167 -19.61 13.54 12.22
CA LEU A 167 -20.62 12.70 11.58
C LEU A 167 -22.05 13.17 11.90
N ALA A 168 -22.32 13.60 13.13
CA ALA A 168 -23.60 14.17 13.50
C ALA A 168 -23.89 15.49 12.74
N ALA A 169 -22.87 16.34 12.59
CA ALA A 169 -22.96 17.57 11.82
C ALA A 169 -23.19 17.29 10.32
N LEU A 170 -22.56 16.25 9.75
CA LEU A 170 -22.83 15.82 8.38
C LEU A 170 -24.31 15.42 8.22
N VAL A 171 -24.83 14.57 9.10
CA VAL A 171 -26.24 14.14 9.05
C VAL A 171 -27.19 15.34 9.14
N GLY A 172 -26.91 16.29 10.04
CA GLY A 172 -27.70 17.52 10.15
C GLY A 172 -27.63 18.38 8.90
N LEU A 173 -26.43 18.53 8.32
CA LEU A 173 -26.22 19.24 7.07
C LEU A 173 -26.99 18.59 5.92
N ASP A 174 -26.91 17.26 5.77
CA ASP A 174 -27.59 16.53 4.71
C ASP A 174 -29.11 16.63 4.82
N ILE A 175 -29.64 16.51 6.04
CA ILE A 175 -31.08 16.71 6.28
C ILE A 175 -31.49 18.12 5.81
N TRP A 176 -30.72 19.14 6.20
CA TRP A 176 -31.02 20.51 5.82
C TRP A 176 -30.90 20.73 4.30
N VAL A 177 -29.79 20.33 3.67
CA VAL A 177 -29.56 20.51 2.24
C VAL A 177 -30.58 19.74 1.40
N PHE A 178 -30.82 18.46 1.67
CA PHE A 178 -31.63 17.62 0.78
C PHE A 178 -33.13 17.66 1.04
N PHE A 179 -33.56 18.01 2.26
CA PHE A 179 -34.99 18.03 2.60
C PHE A 179 -35.57 19.43 2.82
N THR A 180 -34.75 20.46 3.03
CA THR A 180 -35.26 21.81 3.31
C THR A 180 -34.81 22.88 2.33
N HIS A 181 -33.50 22.98 2.02
CA HIS A 181 -32.96 24.05 1.18
C HIS A 181 -32.97 23.68 -0.31
N GLY A 182 -32.52 22.47 -0.63
CA GLY A 182 -32.29 22.00 -1.99
C GLY A 182 -30.97 22.50 -2.59
N ILE A 183 -30.67 22.05 -3.81
CA ILE A 183 -29.43 22.38 -4.54
C ILE A 183 -29.69 23.07 -5.89
N ALA A 184 -30.95 23.34 -6.23
CA ALA A 184 -31.33 23.81 -7.55
C ALA A 184 -30.72 25.17 -7.90
N GLN A 185 -30.63 26.08 -6.93
CA GLN A 185 -30.08 27.42 -7.14
C GLN A 185 -28.56 27.36 -7.44
N GLY A 186 -27.79 26.65 -6.61
CA GLY A 186 -26.36 26.48 -6.86
C GLY A 186 -26.08 25.82 -8.22
N PHE A 187 -26.92 24.88 -8.66
CA PHE A 187 -26.76 24.23 -9.96
C PHE A 187 -27.01 25.20 -11.12
N ARG A 188 -28.04 26.05 -11.00
CA ARG A 188 -28.31 27.11 -11.96
C ARG A 188 -27.15 28.10 -12.04
N GLU A 189 -26.61 28.54 -10.90
CA GLU A 189 -25.47 29.47 -10.88
C GLU A 189 -24.21 28.86 -11.50
N LEU A 190 -23.95 27.58 -11.26
CA LEU A 190 -22.83 26.86 -11.86
C LEU A 190 -22.93 26.81 -13.41
N LEU A 191 -24.13 26.60 -13.94
CA LEU A 191 -24.37 26.52 -15.38
C LEU A 191 -24.31 27.89 -16.08
N LEU A 192 -24.79 28.93 -15.41
CA LEU A 192 -24.90 30.27 -16.00
C LEU A 192 -23.61 31.10 -15.85
N HIS A 193 -22.73 30.75 -14.90
CA HIS A 193 -21.52 31.52 -14.61
C HIS A 193 -20.25 30.66 -14.68
N PRO A 194 -19.47 30.75 -15.78
CA PRO A 194 -18.24 29.98 -15.95
C PRO A 194 -17.19 30.21 -14.85
N THR A 195 -17.12 31.42 -14.28
CA THR A 195 -16.20 31.74 -13.19
C THR A 195 -16.49 30.94 -11.93
N THR A 196 -17.76 30.76 -11.58
CA THR A 196 -18.22 29.91 -10.49
C THR A 196 -17.82 28.46 -10.72
N MET A 197 -17.93 27.97 -11.95
CA MET A 197 -17.48 26.63 -12.32
C MET A 197 -15.99 26.43 -12.08
N LEU A 198 -15.16 27.42 -12.41
CA LEU A 198 -13.72 27.36 -12.15
C LEU A 198 -13.40 27.34 -10.65
N ILE A 199 -14.13 28.12 -9.84
CA ILE A 199 -13.96 28.12 -8.38
C ILE A 199 -14.31 26.74 -7.80
N VAL A 200 -15.45 26.17 -8.17
CA VAL A 200 -15.85 24.83 -7.71
C VAL A 200 -14.85 23.77 -8.14
N MET A 201 -14.37 23.82 -9.39
CA MET A 201 -13.34 22.90 -9.89
C MET A 201 -12.02 23.01 -9.10
N ALA A 202 -11.57 24.24 -8.82
CA ALA A 202 -10.38 24.47 -8.01
C ALA A 202 -10.54 23.91 -6.59
N LEU A 203 -11.71 24.09 -5.98
CA LEU A 203 -12.01 23.55 -4.66
C LEU A 203 -12.10 22.02 -4.64
N ILE A 204 -12.56 21.37 -5.71
CA ILE A 204 -12.51 19.90 -5.84
C ILE A 204 -11.06 19.41 -5.83
N ILE A 205 -10.16 20.08 -6.56
CA ILE A 205 -8.72 19.73 -6.56
C ILE A 205 -8.11 19.91 -5.16
N VAL A 206 -8.48 20.98 -4.46
CA VAL A 206 -8.07 21.20 -3.06
C VAL A 206 -8.61 20.09 -2.16
N SER A 207 -9.88 19.70 -2.33
CA SER A 207 -10.48 18.59 -1.57
C SER A 207 -9.71 17.29 -1.79
N ALA A 208 -9.34 16.97 -3.03
CA ALA A 208 -8.57 15.77 -3.34
C ALA A 208 -7.16 15.77 -2.69
N GLY A 209 -6.51 16.92 -2.56
CA GLY A 209 -5.27 17.02 -1.78
C GLY A 209 -5.51 16.87 -0.26
N PHE A 210 -6.61 17.41 0.25
CA PHE A 210 -7.01 17.30 1.65
C PHE A 210 -7.42 15.87 2.02
N HIS A 211 -8.05 15.15 1.11
CA HIS A 211 -8.35 13.72 1.19
C HIS A 211 -7.09 12.89 1.50
N GLU A 212 -6.00 13.10 0.75
CA GLU A 212 -4.74 12.41 1.02
C GLU A 212 -4.14 12.74 2.40
N CYS A 213 -4.38 13.96 2.88
CA CYS A 213 -4.00 14.33 4.25
C CYS A 213 -4.79 13.52 5.28
N GLY A 214 -6.03 13.12 4.97
CA GLY A 214 -6.86 12.25 5.80
C GLY A 214 -6.27 10.87 6.01
N HIS A 215 -5.85 10.20 4.93
CA HIS A 215 -5.14 8.91 5.02
C HIS A 215 -3.85 9.03 5.84
N ALA A 216 -3.02 10.04 5.56
CA ALA A 216 -1.77 10.26 6.27
C ALA A 216 -2.00 10.53 7.78
N THR A 217 -3.02 11.33 8.11
CA THR A 217 -3.40 11.66 9.49
C THR A 217 -3.92 10.43 10.22
N ALA A 218 -4.79 9.63 9.59
CA ALA A 218 -5.30 8.39 10.15
C ALA A 218 -4.19 7.35 10.42
N CYS A 219 -3.25 7.21 9.48
CA CYS A 219 -2.06 6.37 9.60
C CYS A 219 -1.23 6.77 10.82
N ARG A 220 -0.95 8.08 10.95
CA ARG A 220 -0.23 8.64 12.10
C ARG A 220 -0.98 8.47 13.41
N TYR A 221 -2.29 8.68 13.42
CA TYR A 221 -3.13 8.49 14.59
C TYR A 221 -3.08 7.04 15.09
N GLY A 222 -3.04 6.07 14.17
CA GLY A 222 -2.86 4.65 14.48
C GLY A 222 -1.48 4.26 15.00
N GLY A 223 -0.50 5.17 14.95
CA GLY A 223 0.88 4.93 15.41
C GLY A 223 1.86 4.52 14.32
N ALA A 224 1.44 4.49 13.05
CA ALA A 224 2.31 4.26 11.91
C ALA A 224 2.89 5.58 11.37
N LYS A 225 3.91 5.50 10.52
CA LYS A 225 4.57 6.67 9.93
C LYS A 225 4.11 6.89 8.49
N PRO A 226 3.32 7.93 8.18
CA PRO A 226 2.99 8.26 6.81
C PRO A 226 4.26 8.72 6.05
N GLY A 227 4.32 8.34 4.77
CA GLY A 227 5.37 8.71 3.83
C GLY A 227 5.06 10.01 3.09
N VAL A 228 5.38 10.05 1.80
CA VAL A 228 5.16 11.23 0.94
C VAL A 228 3.70 11.33 0.48
N ILE A 229 3.23 12.54 0.19
CA ILE A 229 2.04 12.77 -0.63
C ILE A 229 2.51 13.23 -2.01
N GLY A 230 1.91 12.68 -3.05
CA GLY A 230 2.31 12.95 -4.42
C GLY A 230 1.13 13.03 -5.37
N ALA A 231 1.45 13.19 -6.65
CA ALA A 231 0.50 13.17 -7.74
C ALA A 231 0.99 12.20 -8.82
N GLY A 232 0.06 11.66 -9.61
CA GLY A 232 0.36 10.82 -10.75
C GLY A 232 -0.82 10.76 -11.70
N ILE A 233 -0.73 9.86 -12.69
CA ILE A 233 -1.81 9.61 -13.65
C ILE A 233 -2.41 8.23 -13.39
N TYR A 234 -3.68 8.22 -13.02
CA TYR A 234 -4.48 7.02 -12.84
C TYR A 234 -5.31 6.77 -14.11
N ILE A 235 -4.91 5.76 -14.88
CA ILE A 235 -5.47 5.42 -16.21
C ILE A 235 -5.28 6.55 -17.22
N VAL A 236 -6.07 7.62 -17.11
CA VAL A 236 -5.99 8.85 -17.93
C VAL A 236 -6.16 10.13 -17.10
N TRP A 237 -6.56 10.01 -15.83
CA TRP A 237 -6.91 11.15 -14.97
C TRP A 237 -5.78 11.48 -13.99
N PRO A 238 -5.52 12.77 -13.72
CA PRO A 238 -4.63 13.14 -12.63
C PRO A 238 -5.23 12.68 -11.30
N ALA A 239 -4.40 12.12 -10.43
CA ALA A 239 -4.80 11.67 -9.11
C ALA A 239 -3.69 11.97 -8.10
N PHE A 240 -4.08 12.37 -6.90
CA PHE A 240 -3.15 12.42 -5.77
C PHE A 240 -2.97 11.01 -5.19
N TYR A 241 -1.92 10.84 -4.40
CA TYR A 241 -1.72 9.64 -3.61
C TYR A 241 -0.95 9.95 -2.33
N SER A 242 -1.21 9.20 -1.28
CA SER A 242 -0.45 9.19 -0.04
C SER A 242 0.25 7.85 0.14
N ASP A 243 1.53 7.89 0.52
CA ASP A 243 2.24 6.68 0.92
C ASP A 243 1.90 6.33 2.37
N VAL A 244 0.94 5.43 2.55
CA VAL A 244 0.55 4.87 3.85
C VAL A 244 1.01 3.42 4.01
N THR A 245 2.07 3.01 3.31
CA THR A 245 2.59 1.63 3.34
C THR A 245 2.96 1.17 4.77
N ASP A 246 3.27 2.09 5.68
CA ASP A 246 3.54 1.75 7.07
C ASP A 246 2.30 1.30 7.87
N ALA A 247 1.09 1.56 7.36
CA ALA A 247 -0.16 1.12 7.97
C ALA A 247 -0.28 -0.41 8.04
N TYR A 248 0.41 -1.19 7.20
CA TYR A 248 0.42 -2.66 7.27
C TYR A 248 0.92 -3.21 8.61
N ARG A 249 1.64 -2.42 9.41
CA ARG A 249 2.06 -2.76 10.77
C ARG A 249 0.93 -2.69 11.79
N LEU A 250 -0.10 -1.91 11.49
CA LEU A 250 -1.25 -1.70 12.35
C LEU A 250 -2.15 -2.93 12.35
N GLY A 251 -2.90 -3.12 13.44
CA GLY A 251 -4.01 -4.08 13.47
C GLY A 251 -5.15 -3.62 12.55
N LYS A 252 -6.16 -4.50 12.37
CA LYS A 252 -7.29 -4.26 11.46
C LYS A 252 -7.93 -2.88 11.60
N GLY A 253 -8.22 -2.46 12.84
CA GLY A 253 -8.86 -1.17 13.08
C GLY A 253 -7.99 0.04 12.72
N GLY A 254 -6.66 -0.08 12.81
CA GLY A 254 -5.73 0.97 12.38
C GLY A 254 -5.61 1.09 10.86
N ARG A 255 -5.60 -0.05 10.17
CA ARG A 255 -5.63 -0.10 8.69
C ARG A 255 -6.93 0.45 8.14
N LEU A 256 -8.06 -0.06 8.63
CA LEU A 256 -9.39 0.41 8.22
C LEU A 256 -9.59 1.92 8.47
N ARG A 257 -9.07 2.45 9.59
CA ARG A 257 -9.09 3.90 9.85
C ARG A 257 -8.24 4.66 8.83
N THR A 258 -7.08 4.11 8.46
CA THR A 258 -6.21 4.69 7.43
C THR A 258 -6.92 4.73 6.08
N ASP A 259 -7.57 3.65 5.67
CA ASP A 259 -8.29 3.57 4.40
C ASP A 259 -9.53 4.48 4.38
N LEU A 260 -10.26 4.61 5.49
CA LEU A 260 -11.39 5.54 5.61
C LEU A 260 -10.97 6.99 5.86
N GLY A 261 -9.67 7.24 6.07
CA GLY A 261 -9.15 8.56 6.46
C GLY A 261 -9.44 9.63 5.42
N GLY A 262 -9.27 9.31 4.12
CA GLY A 262 -9.58 10.23 3.03
C GLY A 262 -11.06 10.56 2.95
N VAL A 263 -11.93 9.54 2.96
CA VAL A 263 -13.39 9.72 3.01
C VAL A 263 -13.82 10.58 4.21
N TYR A 264 -13.25 10.36 5.38
CA TYR A 264 -13.52 11.20 6.56
C TYR A 264 -13.09 12.65 6.36
N PHE A 265 -11.97 12.90 5.67
CA PHE A 265 -11.53 14.26 5.38
C PHE A 265 -12.38 14.94 4.31
N ASN A 266 -12.96 14.20 3.36
CA ASN A 266 -14.00 14.74 2.47
C ASN A 266 -15.19 15.25 3.30
N VAL A 267 -15.60 14.51 4.34
CA VAL A 267 -16.66 14.96 5.26
C VAL A 267 -16.28 16.24 6.01
N VAL A 268 -15.07 16.29 6.57
CA VAL A 268 -14.57 17.52 7.24
C VAL A 268 -14.56 18.70 6.25
N PHE A 269 -14.11 18.48 5.01
CA PHE A 269 -14.11 19.49 3.97
C PHE A 269 -15.53 19.97 3.63
N MET A 270 -16.49 19.06 3.50
CA MET A 270 -17.91 19.40 3.29
C MET A 270 -18.44 20.33 4.40
N LEU A 271 -18.11 20.05 5.66
CA LEU A 271 -18.53 20.90 6.79
C LEU A 271 -17.87 22.29 6.76
N VAL A 272 -16.59 22.37 6.38
CA VAL A 272 -15.90 23.66 6.21
C VAL A 272 -16.53 24.47 5.08
N VAL A 273 -16.83 23.83 3.96
CA VAL A 273 -17.51 24.45 2.80
C VAL A 273 -18.91 24.92 3.18
N ALA A 274 -19.67 24.11 3.92
CA ALA A 274 -20.98 24.49 4.43
C ALA A 274 -20.90 25.67 5.40
N GLY A 275 -19.88 25.72 6.28
CA GLY A 275 -19.59 26.90 7.10
C GLY A 275 -19.35 28.15 6.25
N GLY A 276 -18.58 28.02 5.17
CA GLY A 276 -18.39 29.09 4.18
C GLY A 276 -19.70 29.56 3.54
N TYR A 277 -20.61 28.63 3.22
CA TYR A 277 -21.96 28.96 2.76
C TYR A 277 -22.73 29.77 3.81
N PHE A 278 -22.79 29.32 5.06
CA PHE A 278 -23.54 30.04 6.11
C PHE A 278 -22.99 31.44 6.42
N LEU A 279 -21.72 31.70 6.09
CA LEU A 279 -21.10 33.02 6.23
C LEU A 279 -21.33 33.95 5.04
N THR A 280 -21.47 33.41 3.83
CA THR A 280 -21.45 34.19 2.57
C THR A 280 -22.75 34.13 1.78
N HIS A 281 -23.60 33.14 2.08
CA HIS A 281 -24.76 32.73 1.28
C HIS A 281 -24.41 32.42 -0.19
N PHE A 282 -23.16 32.02 -0.47
CA PHE A 282 -22.73 31.67 -1.82
C PHE A 282 -23.17 30.23 -2.17
N GLU A 283 -24.34 30.12 -2.80
CA GLU A 283 -25.02 28.88 -3.19
C GLU A 283 -24.15 27.81 -3.89
N PRO A 284 -23.17 28.16 -4.75
CA PRO A 284 -22.32 27.16 -5.42
C PRO A 284 -21.49 26.31 -4.45
N LEU A 285 -21.28 26.75 -3.20
CA LEU A 285 -20.65 25.93 -2.17
C LEU A 285 -21.50 24.70 -1.79
N LEU A 286 -22.82 24.78 -1.86
CA LEU A 286 -23.69 23.62 -1.62
C LEU A 286 -23.62 22.60 -2.76
N ILE A 287 -23.36 23.04 -3.99
CA ILE A 287 -23.04 22.13 -5.10
C ILE A 287 -21.73 21.41 -4.87
N LEU A 288 -20.73 22.08 -4.29
CA LEU A 288 -19.50 21.42 -3.91
C LEU A 288 -19.74 20.35 -2.83
N VAL A 289 -20.60 20.60 -1.84
CA VAL A 289 -21.01 19.56 -0.85
C VAL A 289 -21.68 18.37 -1.54
N PHE A 290 -22.56 18.62 -2.51
CA PHE A 290 -23.17 17.55 -3.30
C PHE A 290 -22.13 16.79 -4.15
N ALA A 291 -21.20 17.50 -4.78
CA ALA A 291 -20.13 16.90 -5.57
C ALA A 291 -19.21 16.01 -4.70
N GLN A 292 -18.93 16.40 -3.46
CA GLN A 292 -18.17 15.59 -2.51
C GLN A 292 -18.90 14.29 -2.14
N HIS A 293 -20.22 14.28 -2.05
CA HIS A 293 -20.99 13.03 -1.90
C HIS A 293 -20.81 12.09 -3.10
N LEU A 294 -20.84 12.64 -4.32
CA LEU A 294 -20.60 11.86 -5.54
C LEU A 294 -19.16 11.33 -5.59
N GLU A 295 -18.19 12.14 -5.15
CA GLU A 295 -16.79 11.74 -5.06
C GLU A 295 -16.61 10.59 -4.06
N ILE A 296 -17.20 10.69 -2.87
CA ILE A 296 -17.21 9.60 -1.87
C ILE A 296 -17.85 8.35 -2.48
N ALA A 297 -19.02 8.45 -3.12
CA ALA A 297 -19.67 7.30 -3.74
C ALA A 297 -18.80 6.65 -4.83
N HIS A 298 -18.11 7.47 -5.64
CA HIS A 298 -17.18 7.00 -6.66
C HIS A 298 -16.03 6.20 -6.04
N GLN A 299 -15.47 6.64 -4.91
CA GLN A 299 -14.39 5.94 -4.20
C GLN A 299 -14.75 4.50 -3.77
N PHE A 300 -16.04 4.17 -3.67
CA PHE A 300 -16.50 2.84 -3.31
C PHE A 300 -16.89 1.95 -4.50
N LEU A 301 -16.72 2.41 -5.74
CA LEU A 301 -17.01 1.59 -6.93
C LEU A 301 -16.05 0.38 -7.03
N PRO A 302 -16.56 -0.84 -7.29
CA PRO A 302 -15.77 -2.07 -7.20
C PRO A 302 -14.84 -2.34 -8.40
N PHE A 303 -14.86 -1.45 -9.40
CA PHE A 303 -14.15 -1.67 -10.67
C PHE A 303 -12.72 -1.12 -10.68
N LEU A 304 -12.40 -0.22 -9.76
CA LEU A 304 -11.14 0.51 -9.71
C LEU A 304 -10.44 0.34 -8.35
N ARG A 305 -9.13 0.57 -8.30
CA ARG A 305 -8.32 0.51 -7.05
C ARG A 305 -8.46 1.83 -6.27
N LEU A 306 -9.68 2.13 -5.88
CA LEU A 306 -10.07 3.29 -5.08
C LEU A 306 -10.14 2.93 -3.59
N ASP A 307 -10.48 3.86 -2.72
CA ASP A 307 -10.50 3.63 -1.27
C ASP A 307 -11.36 2.44 -0.85
N GLY A 308 -12.53 2.27 -1.47
CA GLY A 308 -13.44 1.16 -1.18
C GLY A 308 -12.79 -0.21 -1.40
N TYR A 309 -11.89 -0.32 -2.40
CA TYR A 309 -11.11 -1.54 -2.61
C TYR A 309 -10.22 -1.84 -1.40
N TYR A 310 -9.49 -0.84 -0.90
CA TYR A 310 -8.57 -1.01 0.22
C TYR A 310 -9.33 -1.25 1.53
N VAL A 311 -10.43 -0.52 1.76
CA VAL A 311 -11.35 -0.74 2.87
C VAL A 311 -11.84 -2.19 2.91
N VAL A 312 -12.30 -2.74 1.78
CA VAL A 312 -12.77 -4.14 1.73
C VAL A 312 -11.60 -5.11 1.86
N ALA A 313 -10.45 -4.83 1.25
CA ALA A 313 -9.25 -5.64 1.36
C ALA A 313 -8.76 -5.74 2.82
N ASP A 314 -8.72 -4.65 3.58
CA ASP A 314 -8.27 -4.64 4.97
C ASP A 314 -9.37 -5.05 5.96
N LEU A 315 -10.64 -4.81 5.65
CA LEU A 315 -11.76 -5.39 6.39
C LEU A 315 -11.72 -6.93 6.31
N THR A 316 -11.38 -7.47 5.13
CA THR A 316 -11.27 -8.92 4.91
C THR A 316 -9.90 -9.48 5.27
N GLY A 317 -8.86 -8.64 5.37
CA GLY A 317 -7.47 -9.03 5.62
C GLY A 317 -6.82 -9.74 4.43
N VAL A 318 -7.21 -9.39 3.20
CA VAL A 318 -6.74 -9.99 1.93
C VAL A 318 -6.25 -8.87 0.98
N PRO A 319 -4.93 -8.63 0.86
CA PRO A 319 -4.39 -7.45 0.17
C PRO A 319 -4.48 -7.48 -1.38
N ASP A 320 -4.62 -8.65 -2.01
CA ASP A 320 -4.88 -8.76 -3.46
C ASP A 320 -6.29 -9.32 -3.72
N LEU A 321 -7.28 -8.43 -3.61
CA LEU A 321 -8.68 -8.78 -3.81
C LEU A 321 -8.99 -8.95 -5.30
N PHE A 322 -8.47 -8.09 -6.18
CA PHE A 322 -8.75 -8.11 -7.62
C PHE A 322 -8.28 -9.40 -8.29
N GLY A 323 -7.12 -9.94 -7.90
CA GLY A 323 -6.68 -11.27 -8.37
C GLY A 323 -7.57 -12.43 -7.94
N ARG A 324 -8.52 -12.19 -7.02
CA ARG A 324 -9.42 -13.18 -6.39
C ARG A 324 -10.90 -12.92 -6.66
N ILE A 325 -11.32 -11.72 -7.08
CA ILE A 325 -12.74 -11.42 -7.41
C ILE A 325 -13.29 -12.37 -8.45
N LYS A 326 -12.62 -12.53 -9.61
CA LYS A 326 -13.10 -13.41 -10.68
C LYS A 326 -13.24 -14.88 -10.22
N PRO A 327 -12.23 -15.49 -9.55
CA PRO A 327 -12.40 -16.81 -8.95
C PRO A 327 -13.55 -16.91 -7.93
N ILE A 328 -13.73 -15.89 -7.08
CA ILE A 328 -14.80 -15.87 -6.06
C ILE A 328 -16.17 -15.82 -6.73
N LEU A 329 -16.38 -14.92 -7.69
CA LEU A 329 -17.64 -14.81 -8.43
C LEU A 329 -17.91 -16.06 -9.28
N ALA A 330 -16.88 -16.61 -9.94
CA ALA A 330 -17.03 -17.86 -10.69
C ALA A 330 -17.48 -19.02 -9.78
N HIS A 331 -16.98 -19.07 -8.55
CA HIS A 331 -17.36 -20.10 -7.60
C HIS A 331 -18.75 -19.88 -6.98
N LEU A 332 -19.05 -18.66 -6.50
CA LEU A 332 -20.28 -18.37 -5.76
C LEU A 332 -21.48 -18.06 -6.66
N VAL A 333 -21.28 -17.35 -7.77
CA VAL A 333 -22.35 -16.95 -8.69
C VAL A 333 -22.50 -17.98 -9.81
N LEU A 334 -21.39 -18.39 -10.43
CA LEU A 334 -21.40 -19.34 -11.57
C LEU A 334 -21.29 -20.82 -11.14
N ARG A 335 -21.27 -21.12 -9.83
CA ARG A 335 -21.17 -22.48 -9.25
C ARG A 335 -20.05 -23.34 -9.81
N ARG A 336 -18.95 -22.72 -10.27
CA ARG A 336 -17.77 -23.43 -10.76
C ARG A 336 -16.96 -24.04 -9.60
N PRO A 337 -16.18 -25.11 -9.84
CA PRO A 337 -15.31 -25.69 -8.81
C PRO A 337 -14.39 -24.62 -8.21
N ALA A 338 -14.15 -24.72 -6.90
CA ALA A 338 -13.38 -23.73 -6.16
C ALA A 338 -11.91 -23.73 -6.61
N ASP A 339 -11.44 -22.60 -7.13
CA ASP A 339 -10.03 -22.35 -7.33
C ASP A 339 -9.29 -22.40 -5.97
N ARG A 340 -8.05 -22.87 -5.96
CA ARG A 340 -7.18 -22.93 -4.77
C ARG A 340 -7.10 -21.57 -4.07
N ARG A 341 -7.09 -20.47 -4.83
CA ARG A 341 -7.08 -19.09 -4.32
C ARG A 341 -8.33 -18.71 -3.50
N VAL A 342 -9.46 -19.38 -3.75
CA VAL A 342 -10.73 -19.21 -3.01
C VAL A 342 -10.74 -20.11 -1.79
N ALA A 343 -10.23 -21.34 -1.92
CA ALA A 343 -10.19 -22.34 -0.84
C ALA A 343 -9.33 -21.91 0.37
N GLU A 344 -8.30 -21.10 0.14
CA GLU A 344 -7.41 -20.51 1.16
C GLU A 344 -8.08 -19.42 2.01
N LEU A 345 -9.22 -18.86 1.55
CA LEU A 345 -9.94 -17.78 2.23
C LEU A 345 -11.02 -18.32 3.17
N LYS A 346 -11.29 -17.55 4.24
CA LYS A 346 -12.42 -17.79 5.16
C LYS A 346 -13.78 -17.60 4.46
N PRO A 347 -14.85 -18.34 4.81
CA PRO A 347 -16.15 -18.26 4.12
C PRO A 347 -16.84 -16.88 4.18
N TRP A 348 -16.70 -16.16 5.29
CA TRP A 348 -17.29 -14.82 5.44
C TRP A 348 -16.61 -13.79 4.54
N VAL A 349 -15.29 -13.92 4.29
CA VAL A 349 -14.55 -13.06 3.35
C VAL A 349 -15.16 -13.15 1.96
N ARG A 350 -15.49 -14.37 1.52
CA ARG A 350 -16.09 -14.58 0.19
C ARG A 350 -17.44 -13.87 0.06
N ARG A 351 -18.27 -13.90 1.11
CA ARG A 351 -19.58 -13.22 1.15
C ARG A 351 -19.45 -11.70 1.08
N VAL A 352 -18.52 -11.12 1.85
CA VAL A 352 -18.26 -9.67 1.85
C VAL A 352 -17.82 -9.21 0.46
N VAL A 353 -16.88 -9.94 -0.16
CA VAL A 353 -16.38 -9.59 -1.50
C VAL A 353 -17.49 -9.69 -2.55
N THR A 354 -18.33 -10.73 -2.50
CA THR A 354 -19.46 -10.83 -3.43
C THR A 354 -20.48 -9.70 -3.23
N GLY A 355 -20.80 -9.34 -1.99
CA GLY A 355 -21.74 -8.25 -1.70
C GLY A 355 -21.22 -6.86 -2.04
N TRP A 356 -19.92 -6.66 -2.16
CA TRP A 356 -19.35 -5.39 -2.62
C TRP A 356 -19.35 -5.25 -4.15
N VAL A 357 -19.29 -6.37 -4.88
CA VAL A 357 -19.21 -6.37 -6.34
C VAL A 357 -20.58 -6.43 -7.01
N MET A 358 -21.55 -7.11 -6.39
CA MET A 358 -22.95 -7.20 -6.83
C MET A 358 -23.73 -5.98 -6.37
#